data_AF-A0A0F9E5U4-F1
#
_entry.id   AF-A0A0F9E5U4-F1
#
_cell.length_a   1.000
_cell.length_b   1.000
_cell.length_c   1.000
_cell.angle_alpha   90.00
_cell.angle_beta   90.00
_cell.angle_gamma   90.00
#
_symmetry.space_group_name_H-M   'P 1'
#
loop_
_entity.id
_entity.type
_entity.pdbx_description
1 polymer ?
#
loop_
_entity_poly.entity_id
_entity_poly.type
_entity_poly.pdbx_seq_one_letter_code
_entity_poly.pdbx_strand_id
1 'polypeptide(L)'
;YEIDVKIFVKESTHEAGYRFLLNLTNMIQKGLKRNLIPLVNDYDIVALVEDANHGDVIITIEDNDEIENYKRILIEDKYNSNEHWIKAIYPIENPSNGVRIHLVTPICGSFSASNTSIIIPRRFVFNSWPATIEYGKIHKGSLLRASVIRWFAEEEEIQYQRYGEMKLN
;
A
#
# COMPACT_ATOMS: atom_id res chain seq x y z
N TYR A 1 -10.17 -1.64 12.09
CA TYR A 1 -10.27 -2.84 11.21
C TYR A 1 -9.62 -4.05 11.87
N GLU A 2 -10.12 -5.26 11.63
CA GLU A 2 -9.51 -6.52 12.10
C GLU A 2 -9.20 -7.41 10.90
N ILE A 3 -7.93 -7.79 10.72
CA ILE A 3 -7.50 -8.74 9.68
C ILE A 3 -7.19 -10.07 10.36
N ASP A 4 -7.67 -11.16 9.77
CA ASP A 4 -7.62 -12.51 10.32
C ASP A 4 -6.86 -13.44 9.36
N VAL A 5 -5.52 -13.48 9.47
CA VAL A 5 -4.68 -14.28 8.55
C VAL A 5 -4.57 -15.72 9.05
N LYS A 6 -5.04 -16.68 8.24
CA LYS A 6 -4.97 -18.12 8.55
C LYS A 6 -4.05 -18.83 7.57
N ILE A 7 -2.93 -19.36 8.08
CA ILE A 7 -1.92 -20.05 7.29
C ILE A 7 -1.99 -21.54 7.53
N PHE A 8 -2.03 -22.31 6.45
CA PHE A 8 -1.99 -23.77 6.44
C PHE A 8 -0.80 -24.23 5.61
N VAL A 9 -0.05 -25.19 6.14
CA VAL A 9 1.14 -25.75 5.46
C VAL A 9 1.07 -27.27 5.49
N LYS A 10 1.47 -27.87 4.37
CA LYS A 10 1.62 -29.30 4.20
C LYS A 10 3.11 -29.58 4.00
N GLU A 11 3.76 -30.10 5.03
CA GLU A 11 5.19 -30.43 5.01
C GLU A 11 5.43 -31.92 5.26
N SER A 12 6.62 -32.38 4.87
CA SER A 12 7.04 -33.78 5.01
C SER A 12 7.12 -34.25 6.47
N THR A 13 7.41 -33.34 7.40
CA THR A 13 7.41 -33.61 8.85
C THR A 13 6.73 -32.48 9.61
N HIS A 14 6.16 -32.81 10.78
CA HIS A 14 5.54 -31.81 11.66
C HIS A 14 6.53 -30.74 12.13
N GLU A 15 7.79 -31.12 12.38
CA GLU A 15 8.81 -30.18 12.84
C GLU A 15 9.21 -29.18 11.75
N ALA A 16 9.40 -29.64 10.50
CA ALA A 16 9.67 -28.77 9.37
C ALA A 16 8.51 -27.80 9.12
N GLY A 17 7.27 -28.31 9.18
CA GLY A 17 6.05 -27.49 9.09
C GLY A 17 6.02 -26.40 10.16
N TYR A 18 6.29 -26.74 11.41
CA TYR A 18 6.28 -25.79 12.52
C TYR A 18 7.34 -24.69 12.37
N ARG A 19 8.57 -25.06 12.01
CA ARG A 19 9.67 -24.09 11.79
C ARG A 19 9.37 -23.14 10.63
N PHE A 20 8.90 -23.65 9.50
CA PHE A 20 8.51 -22.82 8.36
C PHE A 20 7.41 -21.83 8.74
N LEU A 21 6.39 -22.33 9.43
CA LEU A 21 5.24 -21.54 9.85
C LEU A 21 5.60 -20.41 10.84
N LEU A 22 6.51 -20.66 11.78
CA LEU A 22 7.04 -19.61 12.67
C LEU A 22 7.77 -18.53 11.89
N ASN A 23 8.62 -18.92 10.93
CA ASN A 23 9.36 -17.97 10.09
C ASN A 23 8.41 -17.12 9.24
N LEU A 24 7.42 -17.74 8.59
CA LEU A 24 6.43 -17.04 7.79
C LEU A 24 5.57 -16.09 8.63
N THR A 25 5.13 -16.53 9.81
CA THR A 25 4.38 -15.67 10.75
C THR A 25 5.21 -14.46 11.17
N ASN A 26 6.50 -14.65 11.47
CA ASN A 26 7.42 -13.57 11.82
C ASN A 26 7.65 -12.60 10.65
N MET A 27 7.74 -13.10 9.41
CA MET A 27 7.83 -12.26 8.21
C MET A 27 6.57 -11.41 8.03
N ILE A 28 5.39 -12.01 8.14
CA ILE A 28 4.11 -11.29 8.02
C ILE A 28 3.98 -10.25 9.15
N GLN A 29 4.31 -10.61 10.38
CA GLN A 29 4.31 -9.67 11.51
C GLN A 29 5.24 -8.47 11.27
N LYS A 30 6.46 -8.72 10.80
CA LYS A 30 7.43 -7.64 10.48
C LYS A 30 6.95 -6.80 9.31
N GLY A 31 6.30 -7.40 8.31
CA GLY A 31 5.66 -6.71 7.19
C GLY A 31 4.53 -5.79 7.65
N LEU A 32 3.62 -6.31 8.47
CA LEU A 32 2.51 -5.53 9.07
C LEU A 32 3.00 -4.36 9.93
N LYS A 33 4.15 -4.49 10.59
CA LYS A 33 4.79 -3.41 11.35
C LYS A 33 5.53 -2.38 10.50
N ARG A 34 5.84 -2.70 9.24
CA ARG A 34 6.57 -1.82 8.32
C ARG A 34 5.67 -0.92 7.47
N ASN A 35 4.46 -0.62 7.97
CA ASN A 35 3.38 0.05 7.24
C ASN A 35 2.93 -0.78 6.03
N LEU A 36 2.18 -1.85 6.31
CA LEU A 36 1.15 -2.20 5.35
C LEU A 36 0.20 -1.00 5.33
N ILE A 37 0.06 -0.39 4.15
CA ILE A 37 -1.03 0.54 3.86
C ILE A 37 -2.09 -0.36 3.25
N PRO A 38 -2.86 -1.14 4.04
CA PRO A 38 -4.00 -1.78 3.43
C PRO A 38 -4.84 -0.64 2.84
N LEU A 39 -5.16 -0.77 1.57
CA LEU A 39 -6.15 0.09 0.96
C LEU A 39 -7.46 -0.24 1.66
N VAL A 40 -8.00 0.73 2.39
CA VAL A 40 -9.25 0.54 3.13
C VAL A 40 -10.28 1.50 2.58
N ASN A 41 -11.46 0.96 2.25
CA ASN A 41 -12.57 1.65 1.56
C ASN A 41 -12.27 2.04 0.11
N ASP A 42 -13.00 3.04 -0.40
CA ASP A 42 -12.98 3.47 -1.79
C ASP A 42 -11.70 4.26 -2.10
N TYR A 43 -10.95 3.76 -3.07
CA TYR A 43 -9.79 4.42 -3.67
C TYR A 43 -9.97 4.43 -5.17
N ASP A 44 -9.32 5.36 -5.84
CA ASP A 44 -9.29 5.37 -7.30
C ASP A 44 -8.00 4.73 -7.79
N ILE A 45 -8.09 4.08 -8.94
CA ILE A 45 -6.95 3.55 -9.67
C ILE A 45 -6.88 4.28 -11.00
N VAL A 46 -5.70 4.79 -11.33
CA VAL A 46 -5.38 5.36 -12.63
C VAL A 46 -4.14 4.69 -13.19
N ALA A 47 -4.02 4.62 -14.52
CA ALA A 47 -2.83 4.04 -15.13
C ALA A 47 -1.67 5.04 -15.18
N LEU A 48 -0.45 4.49 -15.18
CA LEU A 48 0.73 5.21 -15.59
C LEU A 48 0.76 5.29 -17.12
N VAL A 49 0.96 6.48 -17.69
CA VAL A 49 0.90 6.70 -19.15
C VAL A 49 2.24 6.37 -19.83
N GLU A 50 3.35 6.60 -19.13
CA GLU A 50 4.70 6.34 -19.63
C GLU A 50 5.55 5.68 -18.54
N ASP A 51 6.51 4.83 -18.94
CA ASP A 51 7.39 4.15 -17.99
C ASP A 51 8.09 5.16 -17.06
N ALA A 52 8.11 4.86 -15.77
CA ALA A 52 8.75 5.70 -14.75
C ALA A 52 10.00 5.00 -14.22
N ASN A 53 11.10 5.73 -14.14
CA ASN A 53 12.41 5.18 -13.78
C ASN A 53 12.87 5.61 -12.39
N HIS A 54 13.85 4.88 -11.88
CA HIS A 54 14.48 5.21 -10.61
C HIS A 54 15.07 6.61 -10.65
N GLY A 55 14.71 7.43 -9.66
CA GLY A 55 15.16 8.82 -9.56
C GLY A 55 14.26 9.83 -10.26
N ASP A 56 13.23 9.40 -11.01
CA ASP A 56 12.27 10.31 -11.60
C ASP A 56 11.46 11.04 -10.52
N VAL A 57 11.25 12.34 -10.74
CA VAL A 57 10.44 13.20 -9.87
C VAL A 57 9.20 13.73 -10.57
N ILE A 58 9.09 13.52 -11.88
CA ILE A 58 7.92 13.88 -12.68
C ILE A 58 7.47 12.62 -13.41
N ILE A 59 6.20 12.28 -13.29
CA ILE A 59 5.58 11.16 -14.01
C ILE A 59 4.29 11.61 -14.67
N THR A 60 3.89 10.90 -15.72
CA THR A 60 2.62 11.15 -16.43
C THR A 60 1.64 10.02 -16.13
N ILE A 61 0.46 10.40 -15.64
CA ILE A 61 -0.61 9.47 -15.23
C ILE A 61 -1.91 9.83 -15.94
N GLU A 62 -2.86 8.90 -16.03
CA GLU A 62 -4.19 9.21 -16.57
C GLU A 62 -4.85 10.31 -15.74
N ASP A 63 -5.62 11.16 -16.43
CA ASP A 63 -6.35 12.25 -15.78
C ASP A 63 -7.46 11.71 -14.88
N ASN A 64 -7.64 12.34 -13.73
CA ASN A 64 -8.63 11.95 -12.74
C ASN A 64 -8.92 13.13 -11.80
N ASP A 65 -10.21 13.38 -11.56
CA ASP A 65 -10.71 14.52 -10.78
C ASP A 65 -10.21 14.54 -9.32
N GLU A 66 -9.72 13.41 -8.80
CA GLU A 66 -9.26 13.26 -7.41
C GLU A 66 -7.76 13.54 -7.23
N ILE A 67 -7.06 13.81 -8.34
CA ILE A 67 -5.65 14.22 -8.35
C ILE A 67 -5.55 15.70 -7.97
N GLU A 68 -4.97 15.97 -6.81
CA GLU A 68 -4.76 17.33 -6.31
C GLU A 68 -3.33 17.51 -5.76
N ASN A 69 -2.89 18.77 -5.64
CA ASN A 69 -1.61 19.07 -5.00
C ASN A 69 -1.60 18.56 -3.55
N TYR A 70 -0.48 18.01 -3.12
CA TYR A 70 -0.28 17.44 -1.79
C TYR A 70 -1.13 16.19 -1.49
N LYS A 71 -1.76 15.59 -2.51
CA LYS A 71 -2.37 14.26 -2.38
C LYS A 71 -1.31 13.18 -2.22
N ARG A 72 -1.63 12.18 -1.39
CA ARG A 72 -0.86 10.94 -1.27
C ARG A 72 -1.26 9.98 -2.38
N ILE A 73 -0.30 9.27 -2.94
CA ILE A 73 -0.52 8.22 -3.95
C ILE A 73 0.37 7.01 -3.64
N LEU A 74 -0.01 5.86 -4.19
CA LEU A 74 0.83 4.66 -4.23
C LEU A 74 1.10 4.31 -5.68
N ILE A 75 2.37 4.07 -6.01
CA ILE A 75 2.79 3.53 -7.30
C ILE A 75 3.02 2.04 -7.08
N GLU A 76 2.16 1.21 -7.68
CA GLU A 76 2.09 -0.21 -7.42
C GLU A 76 2.20 -1.06 -8.68
N ASP A 77 3.11 -2.02 -8.67
CA ASP A 77 3.16 -3.13 -9.61
C ASP A 77 2.92 -4.46 -8.85
N LYS A 78 3.09 -5.59 -9.54
CA LYS A 78 2.89 -6.92 -8.94
C LYS A 78 3.75 -7.21 -7.70
N TYR A 79 4.92 -6.59 -7.58
CA TYR A 79 5.95 -6.91 -6.59
C TYR A 79 6.29 -5.74 -5.65
N ASN A 80 5.99 -4.51 -6.06
CA ASN A 80 6.39 -3.29 -5.37
C ASN A 80 5.19 -2.37 -5.20
N SER A 81 5.06 -1.76 -4.03
CA SER A 81 4.12 -0.68 -3.76
C SER A 81 4.88 0.41 -3.01
N ASN A 82 4.99 1.59 -3.64
CA ASN A 82 5.77 2.72 -3.13
C ASN A 82 4.87 3.93 -2.89
N GLU A 83 4.94 4.48 -1.68
CA GLU A 83 4.22 5.70 -1.33
C GLU A 83 4.94 6.94 -1.86
N HIS A 84 4.16 7.84 -2.45
CA HIS A 84 4.60 9.17 -2.84
C HIS A 84 3.56 10.24 -2.49
N TRP A 85 4.02 11.49 -2.51
CA TRP A 85 3.19 12.67 -2.33
C TRP A 85 3.31 13.56 -3.55
N ILE A 86 2.19 14.07 -4.06
CA ILE A 86 2.15 15.01 -5.17
C ILE A 86 2.55 16.38 -4.66
N LYS A 87 3.58 16.98 -5.23
CA LYS A 87 4.04 18.35 -4.94
C LYS A 87 3.30 19.37 -5.79
N ALA A 88 3.14 19.08 -7.08
CA ALA A 88 2.54 19.97 -8.06
C ALA A 88 1.95 19.16 -9.23
N ILE A 89 0.92 19.71 -9.85
CA ILE A 89 0.30 19.17 -11.07
C ILE A 89 0.58 20.12 -12.23
N TYR A 90 1.03 19.58 -13.35
CA TYR A 90 1.27 20.29 -14.60
C TYR A 90 0.30 19.77 -15.66
N PRO A 91 -0.64 20.60 -16.14
CA PRO A 91 -1.50 20.20 -17.25
C PRO A 91 -0.66 20.02 -18.52
N ILE A 92 -1.01 19.03 -19.32
CA ILE A 92 -0.44 18.84 -20.66
C ILE A 92 -1.31 19.59 -21.66
N GLU A 93 -0.71 20.24 -22.66
CA GLU A 93 -1.45 20.98 -23.71
C GLU A 93 -2.49 20.11 -24.44
N ASN A 94 -2.30 18.78 -24.44
CA ASN A 94 -3.28 17.81 -24.88
C ASN A 94 -3.72 16.89 -23.72
N PRO A 95 -4.93 17.05 -23.17
CA PRO A 95 -5.41 16.28 -22.02
C PRO A 95 -5.59 14.77 -22.31
N SER A 96 -5.66 14.39 -23.59
CA SER A 96 -5.67 12.97 -23.97
C SER A 96 -4.33 12.24 -23.72
N ASN A 97 -3.28 12.97 -23.32
CA ASN A 97 -2.00 12.42 -22.89
C ASN A 97 -1.88 12.26 -21.36
N GLY A 98 -2.96 12.51 -20.62
CA GLY A 98 -2.96 12.48 -19.15
C GLY A 98 -2.41 13.76 -18.53
N VAL A 99 -1.98 13.64 -17.28
CA VAL A 99 -1.52 14.74 -16.43
C VAL A 99 -0.13 14.45 -15.91
N ARG A 100 0.74 15.47 -15.91
CA ARG A 100 2.07 15.38 -15.31
C ARG A 100 2.02 15.76 -13.84
N ILE A 101 2.48 14.87 -12.99
CA ILE A 101 2.57 15.13 -11.55
C ILE A 101 4.04 15.17 -11.12
N HIS A 102 4.37 16.14 -10.29
CA HIS A 102 5.67 16.28 -9.64
C HIS A 102 5.57 15.62 -8.26
N LEU A 103 6.44 14.66 -7.96
CA LEU A 103 6.51 13.99 -6.67
C LEU A 103 7.41 14.75 -5.69
N VAL A 104 7.09 14.70 -4.40
CA VAL A 104 7.93 15.28 -3.34
C VAL A 104 9.27 14.55 -3.23
N THR A 105 9.24 13.23 -3.42
CA THR A 105 10.42 12.35 -3.37
C THR A 105 10.59 11.61 -4.69
N PRO A 106 11.85 11.38 -5.14
CA PRO A 106 12.11 10.59 -6.33
C PRO A 106 11.63 9.16 -6.21
N ILE A 107 11.24 8.55 -7.32
CA ILE A 107 10.79 7.16 -7.38
C ILE A 107 11.93 6.22 -6.99
N CYS A 108 11.62 5.31 -6.08
CA CYS A 108 12.52 4.26 -5.61
C CYS A 108 12.21 2.93 -6.33
N GLY A 109 12.48 2.88 -7.64
CA GLY A 109 12.25 1.70 -8.49
C GLY A 109 12.04 2.09 -9.94
N SER A 110 11.88 1.11 -10.82
CA SER A 110 11.42 1.31 -12.20
C SER A 110 10.08 0.62 -12.38
N PHE A 111 9.13 1.32 -12.99
CA PHE A 111 7.73 0.93 -13.15
C PHE A 111 7.35 1.00 -14.63
N SER A 112 6.74 -0.06 -15.16
CA SER A 112 6.26 -0.04 -16.54
C SER A 112 4.81 0.42 -16.61
N ALA A 113 4.50 1.31 -17.55
CA ALA A 113 3.14 1.75 -17.85
C ALA A 113 2.19 0.57 -18.12
N SER A 114 2.71 -0.53 -18.67
CA SER A 114 1.91 -1.72 -19.04
C SER A 114 1.37 -2.52 -17.85
N ASN A 115 1.93 -2.36 -16.65
CA ASN A 115 1.58 -3.20 -15.49
C ASN A 115 1.60 -2.46 -14.15
N THR A 116 1.70 -1.13 -14.18
CA THR A 116 1.73 -0.28 -12.99
C THR A 116 0.40 0.42 -12.82
N SER A 117 -0.11 0.40 -11.60
CA SER A 117 -1.29 1.14 -11.17
C SER A 117 -0.87 2.26 -10.23
N ILE A 118 -1.51 3.41 -10.37
CA ILE A 118 -1.41 4.51 -9.43
C ILE A 118 -2.68 4.50 -8.59
N ILE A 119 -2.53 4.31 -7.29
CA ILE A 119 -3.66 4.27 -6.37
C ILE A 119 -3.75 5.60 -5.63
N ILE A 120 -4.94 6.17 -5.62
CA ILE A 120 -5.27 7.43 -4.94
C ILE A 120 -6.15 7.10 -3.72
N PRO A 121 -5.55 6.92 -2.52
CA PRO A 121 -6.32 6.61 -1.32
C PRO A 121 -7.09 7.82 -0.81
N ARG A 122 -8.39 7.66 -0.52
CA ARG A 122 -9.20 8.67 0.19
C ARG A 122 -8.99 8.65 1.71
N ARG A 123 -8.67 7.47 2.23
CA ARG A 123 -8.38 7.22 3.64
C ARG A 123 -7.05 6.51 3.76
N PHE A 124 -6.36 6.76 4.86
CA PHE A 124 -5.17 6.01 5.17
C PHE A 124 -5.25 5.41 6.55
N VAL A 125 -4.64 4.24 6.66
CA VAL A 125 -4.39 3.62 7.95
C VAL A 125 -3.27 4.35 8.65
N PHE A 126 -3.53 4.74 9.89
CA PHE A 126 -2.53 5.17 10.84
C PHE A 126 -2.67 4.35 12.13
N ASN A 127 -1.67 4.46 13.01
CA ASN A 127 -1.65 3.77 14.30
C ASN A 127 -1.98 2.26 14.21
N SER A 128 -1.34 1.57 13.27
CA SER A 128 -1.56 0.16 13.04
C SER A 128 -0.58 -0.71 13.80
N TRP A 129 -1.08 -1.70 14.54
CA TRP A 129 -0.25 -2.66 15.25
C TRP A 129 -0.86 -4.07 15.23
N PRO A 130 -0.03 -5.13 15.27
CA PRO A 130 -0.52 -6.47 15.59
C PRO A 130 -1.14 -6.44 16.99
N ALA A 131 -2.44 -6.69 17.09
CA ALA A 131 -3.20 -6.71 18.35
C ALA A 131 -2.81 -7.94 19.18
N THR A 132 -2.86 -9.12 18.55
CA THR A 132 -2.47 -10.39 19.16
C THR A 132 -1.98 -11.35 18.08
N ILE A 133 -1.06 -12.24 18.46
CA ILE A 133 -0.66 -13.37 17.62
C ILE A 133 -0.91 -14.63 18.43
N GLU A 134 -1.96 -15.34 18.08
CA GLU A 134 -2.28 -16.63 18.68
C GLU A 134 -1.64 -17.73 17.83
N TYR A 135 -0.55 -18.30 18.32
CA TYR A 135 0.03 -19.48 17.69
C TYR A 135 -0.89 -20.68 17.92
N GLY A 136 -1.44 -21.20 16.83
CA GLY A 136 -2.34 -22.33 16.87
C GLY A 136 -1.60 -23.65 17.03
N LYS A 137 -2.20 -24.57 17.79
CA LYS A 137 -1.92 -26.02 17.69
C LYS A 137 -3.04 -26.76 16.95
N ILE A 138 -3.92 -26.04 16.25
CA ILE A 138 -5.17 -26.61 15.73
C ILE A 138 -4.86 -27.37 14.45
N HIS A 139 -5.18 -28.66 14.43
CA HIS A 139 -5.01 -29.52 13.27
C HIS A 139 -6.34 -29.57 12.52
N LYS A 140 -6.37 -29.16 11.25
CA LYS A 140 -7.51 -29.44 10.35
C LYS A 140 -7.13 -30.67 9.52
N GLY A 141 -7.41 -31.86 10.04
CA GLY A 141 -6.90 -33.11 9.45
C GLY A 141 -5.38 -33.19 9.59
N SER A 142 -4.66 -33.36 8.48
CA SER A 142 -3.18 -33.37 8.43
C SER A 142 -2.54 -31.97 8.33
N LEU A 143 -3.35 -30.90 8.28
CA LEU A 143 -2.85 -29.53 8.14
C LEU A 143 -2.64 -28.89 9.51
N LEU A 144 -1.43 -28.39 9.74
CA LEU A 144 -1.07 -27.56 10.90
C LEU A 144 -1.58 -26.12 10.67
N ARG A 145 -2.47 -25.63 11.56
CA ARG A 145 -2.83 -24.20 11.64
C ARG A 145 -1.80 -23.50 12.51
N ALA A 146 -1.00 -22.62 11.92
CA ALA A 146 0.15 -22.04 12.60
C ALA A 146 -0.14 -20.86 13.52
N SER A 147 -0.94 -19.92 13.07
CA SER A 147 -1.10 -18.65 13.75
C SER A 147 -2.38 -17.97 13.28
N VAL A 148 -3.00 -17.24 14.20
CA VAL A 148 -3.98 -16.20 13.92
C VAL A 148 -3.29 -14.91 14.31
N ILE A 149 -3.05 -14.05 13.32
CA ILE A 149 -2.59 -12.69 13.57
C ILE A 149 -3.83 -11.83 13.55
N ARG A 150 -4.19 -11.25 14.70
CA ARG A 150 -5.13 -10.13 14.76
C ARG A 150 -4.35 -8.86 14.63
N TRP A 151 -4.77 -8.02 13.71
CA TRP A 151 -4.16 -6.73 13.47
C TRP A 151 -5.23 -5.66 13.59
N PHE A 152 -4.90 -4.57 14.29
CA PHE A 152 -5.77 -3.42 14.37
C PHE A 152 -5.15 -2.24 13.64
N ALA A 153 -6.03 -1.39 13.12
CA ALA A 153 -5.71 -0.10 12.56
C ALA A 153 -6.84 0.88 12.80
N GLU A 154 -6.43 2.13 12.97
CA GLU A 154 -7.28 3.31 12.95
C GLU A 154 -7.20 3.93 11.56
N GLU A 155 -8.29 4.57 11.14
CA GLU A 155 -8.36 5.29 9.87
C GLU A 155 -8.42 6.78 10.12
N GLU A 156 -7.61 7.53 9.39
CA GLU A 156 -7.78 8.97 9.28
C GLU A 156 -8.30 9.24 7.87
N GLU A 157 -9.45 9.89 7.81
CA GLU A 157 -9.91 10.52 6.59
C GLU A 157 -9.04 11.75 6.37
N ILE A 158 -8.46 11.89 5.17
CA ILE A 158 -7.55 13.00 4.93
C ILE A 158 -8.35 14.30 4.86
N GLN A 159 -8.39 15.04 5.96
CA GLN A 159 -9.03 16.36 6.03
C GLN A 159 -8.10 17.41 5.43
N TYR A 160 -8.12 17.54 4.10
CA TYR A 160 -7.25 18.46 3.36
C TYR A 160 -7.50 19.97 3.59
N GLN A 161 -8.46 20.38 4.43
CA GLN A 161 -8.79 21.81 4.60
C GLN A 161 -7.96 22.61 5.62
N ARG A 162 -7.11 21.99 6.47
CA ARG A 162 -6.45 22.78 7.55
C ARG A 162 -5.21 23.57 7.16
N TYR A 163 -4.56 23.27 6.03
CA TYR A 163 -3.33 24.00 5.63
C TYR A 163 -3.58 25.19 4.69
N GLY A 164 -4.74 25.24 4.01
CA GLY A 164 -5.15 26.39 3.19
C GLY A 164 -5.71 27.56 3.99
N GLU A 165 -6.35 27.30 5.13
CA GLU A 165 -6.99 28.32 5.97
C GLU A 165 -6.03 29.04 6.93
N MET A 166 -4.84 28.49 7.20
CA MET A 166 -3.85 29.11 8.10
C MET A 166 -3.08 30.30 7.48
N LYS A 167 -3.45 30.77 6.28
CA LYS A 167 -2.85 31.95 5.63
C LYS A 167 -3.82 33.12 5.39
N LEU A 168 -4.86 33.22 6.20
CA LEU A 168 -5.67 34.45 6.32
C LEU A 168 -5.73 34.87 7.79
N ASN A 169 -4.65 35.52 8.24
CA ASN A 169 -4.64 36.51 9.33
C ASN A 169 -3.39 37.38 9.20
#